data_AF-A0A5C8TI58-F1
#
_entry.id   AF-A0A5C8TI58-F1
#
_cell.length_a   1.000
_cell.length_b   1.000
_cell.length_c   1.000
_cell.angle_alpha   90.00
_cell.angle_beta   90.00
_cell.angle_gamma   90.00
#
_symmetry.space_group_name_H-M   'P 1'
#
loop_
_entity.id
_entity.type
_entity.pdbx_description
1 polymer ?
#
loop_
_entity_poly.entity_id
_entity_poly.type
_entity_poly.pdbx_seq_one_letter_code
_entity_poly.pdbx_strand_id
1 'polypeptide(L)'
;MPKHLCIDPHDPYAQDEVMVEFERDGTGFRLVAVVDERDEDILADLVEAQQDDLRRELADADCALAGPIPPPSCQDTGLSLASH
;
A
#
# COMPACT_ATOMS: atom_id res chain seq x y z
N MET A 1 10.97 12.42 6.47
CA MET A 1 10.60 11.11 5.90
C MET A 1 9.34 11.31 5.06
N PRO A 2 9.09 10.51 4.00
CA PRO A 2 7.84 10.60 3.25
C PRO A 2 6.66 10.25 4.15
N LYS A 3 5.52 10.90 3.87
CA LYS A 3 4.28 10.74 4.62
C LYS A 3 3.10 10.50 3.68
N HIS A 4 2.13 9.71 4.11
CA HIS A 4 0.88 9.47 3.38
C HIS A 4 -0.29 9.36 4.35
N LEU A 5 -1.47 9.83 3.93
CA LEU A 5 -2.70 9.62 4.68
C LEU A 5 -3.26 8.26 4.26
N CYS A 6 -3.46 7.39 5.23
CA CYS A 6 -4.11 6.09 5.06
C CYS A 6 -5.37 6.06 5.90
N ILE A 7 -6.30 5.18 5.56
CA ILE A 7 -7.48 4.96 6.40
C ILE A 7 -7.05 4.42 7.77
N ASP A 8 -7.67 4.92 8.84
CA ASP A 8 -7.37 4.43 10.19
C ASP A 8 -7.72 2.93 10.29
N PRO A 9 -6.75 2.04 10.54
CA PRO A 9 -7.01 0.61 10.67
C PRO A 9 -7.78 0.25 11.95
N HIS A 10 -7.96 1.19 12.89
CA HIS A 10 -8.86 1.04 14.03
C HIS A 10 -10.29 1.44 13.71
N ASP A 11 -10.52 2.22 12.65
CA ASP A 11 -11.86 2.64 12.27
C ASP A 11 -12.49 1.64 11.29
N PRO A 12 -13.46 0.81 11.74
CA PRO A 12 -14.11 -0.15 10.87
C PRO A 12 -14.98 0.49 9.78
N TYR A 13 -15.24 1.80 9.87
CA TYR A 13 -16.10 2.53 8.95
C TYR A 13 -15.34 3.35 7.89
N ALA A 14 -14.00 3.38 7.94
CA ALA A 14 -13.14 4.12 7.01
C ALA A 14 -13.50 5.62 6.87
N GLN A 15 -13.88 6.25 7.98
CA GLN A 15 -14.22 7.65 8.15
C GLN A 15 -13.03 8.47 8.64
N ASP A 16 -12.10 7.84 9.37
CA ASP A 16 -10.92 8.48 9.91
C ASP A 16 -9.64 8.10 9.13
N GLU A 17 -8.67 9.00 9.15
CA GLU A 17 -7.38 8.84 8.47
C GLU A 17 -6.24 9.00 9.48
N VAL A 18 -5.17 8.21 9.28
CA VAL A 18 -3.92 8.28 10.03
C VAL A 18 -2.79 8.74 9.12
N MET A 19 -1.88 9.53 9.67
CA MET A 19 -0.67 9.96 8.96
C MET A 19 0.41 8.91 9.13
N VAL A 20 0.74 8.21 8.05
CA VAL A 20 1.77 7.18 8.04
C VAL A 20 3.09 7.77 7.58
N GLU A 21 4.11 7.72 8.44
CA GLU A 21 5.50 7.98 8.07
C GLU A 21 6.17 6.66 7.71
N PHE A 22 6.85 6.61 6.55
CA PHE A 22 7.43 5.37 6.06
C PHE A 22 8.80 5.57 5.41
N GLU A 23 9.47 4.46 5.17
CA GLU A 23 10.69 4.37 4.38
C GLU A 23 10.49 3.33 3.27
N ARG A 24 11.10 3.57 2.10
CA ARG A 24 11.18 2.55 1.05
C ARG A 24 12.42 1.72 1.30
N ASP A 25 12.19 0.45 1.61
CA ASP A 25 13.21 -0.58 1.51
C ASP A 25 13.12 -1.19 0.10
N GLY A 26 14.22 -1.76 -0.42
CA GLY A 26 14.27 -2.34 -1.76
C GLY A 26 13.22 -3.44 -2.03
N THR A 27 12.51 -3.91 -1.00
CA THR A 27 11.43 -4.91 -1.09
C THR A 27 10.04 -4.39 -0.74
N GLY A 28 9.88 -3.13 -0.29
CA GLY A 28 8.57 -2.58 0.06
C GLY A 28 8.61 -1.35 0.97
N PHE A 29 7.56 -1.19 1.78
CA PHE A 29 7.42 -0.06 2.69
C PHE A 29 7.63 -0.49 4.14
N ARG A 30 8.57 0.19 4.81
CA ARG A 30 8.78 0.07 6.24
C ARG A 30 8.04 1.21 6.93
N LEU A 31 7.08 0.87 7.78
CA LEU A 31 6.39 1.84 8.63
C LEU A 31 7.37 2.35 9.69
N VAL A 32 7.45 3.66 9.84
CA VAL A 32 8.31 4.34 10.84
C VAL A 32 7.47 4.88 11.99
N ALA A 33 6.32 5.49 11.67
CA ALA A 33 5.35 5.98 12.64
C ALA A 33 3.96 5.98 12.00
N VAL A 34 2.92 5.86 12.83
CA VAL A 34 1.51 5.98 12.41
C VAL A 34 0.84 6.91 13.39
N VAL A 35 0.52 8.12 12.95
CA VAL A 35 0.03 9.19 13.82
C VAL A 35 -1.48 9.34 13.62
N ASP A 36 -2.25 9.21 14.71
CA ASP A 36 -3.71 9.37 14.70
C ASP A 36 -4.16 10.84 14.76
N GLU A 37 -5.48 11.08 14.77
CA GLU A 37 -6.05 12.42 14.89
C GLU A 37 -5.64 13.16 16.17
N ARG A 38 -5.20 12.43 17.21
CA ARG A 38 -4.71 12.97 18.49
C ARG A 38 -3.20 13.23 18.51
N ASP A 39 -2.54 13.13 17.36
CA ASP A 39 -1.08 13.23 17.22
C ASP A 39 -0.31 12.15 18.02
N GLU A 40 -0.94 11.00 18.31
CA GLU A 40 -0.28 9.87 19.01
C GLU A 40 0.28 8.85 18.01
N ASP A 41 1.51 8.38 18.24
CA ASP A 41 2.08 7.29 17.44
C ASP A 41 1.54 5.93 17.90
N ILE A 42 0.60 5.40 17.13
CA ILE A 42 -0.11 4.15 17.39
C ILE A 42 0.55 2.94 16.74
N LEU A 43 1.70 3.09 16.06
CA LEU A 43 2.35 1.99 15.32
C LEU A 43 2.61 0.75 16.20
N ALA A 44 2.94 0.97 17.48
CA ALA A 44 3.20 -0.12 18.43
C ALA A 44 1.93 -0.85 18.88
N ASP A 45 0.77 -0.22 18.76
CA ASP A 45 -0.54 -0.77 19.13
C ASP A 45 -1.21 -1.53 17.97
N LEU A 46 -0.72 -1.34 16.73
CA LEU A 46 -1.21 -2.03 15.54
C LEU A 46 -0.78 -3.50 15.49
N VAL A 47 -1.75 -4.38 15.26
CA VAL A 47 -1.46 -5.78 14.94
C VAL A 47 -0.90 -5.93 13.53
N GLU A 48 -0.24 -7.05 13.24
CA GLU A 48 0.41 -7.29 11.93
C GLU A 48 -0.54 -7.12 10.75
N ALA A 49 -1.80 -7.55 10.87
CA ALA A 49 -2.82 -7.39 9.83
C ALA A 49 -3.09 -5.92 9.51
N GLN A 50 -3.25 -5.08 10.53
CA GLN A 50 -3.48 -3.65 10.37
C GLN A 50 -2.27 -2.95 9.74
N GLN A 51 -1.05 -3.36 10.13
CA GLN A 51 0.16 -2.84 9.50
C GLN A 51 0.28 -3.28 8.03
N ASP A 52 -0.19 -4.47 7.68
CA ASP A 52 -0.21 -4.95 6.29
C ASP A 52 -1.19 -4.17 5.44
N ASP A 53 -2.37 -3.85 5.97
CA ASP A 53 -3.36 -2.98 5.32
C ASP A 53 -2.77 -1.60 5.00
N LEU A 54 -2.08 -0.96 5.97
CA LEU A 54 -1.39 0.32 5.73
C LEU A 54 -0.30 0.21 4.64
N ARG A 55 0.49 -0.87 4.65
CA ARG A 55 1.52 -1.09 3.61
C ARG A 55 0.89 -1.28 2.24
N ARG A 56 -0.27 -1.92 2.16
CA ARG A 56 -1.02 -2.14 0.92
C ARG A 56 -1.57 -0.82 0.37
N GLU A 57 -2.14 0.03 1.22
CA GLU A 57 -2.57 1.37 0.82
C GLU A 57 -1.40 2.21 0.31
N LEU A 58 -0.27 2.22 1.03
CA LEU A 58 0.96 2.88 0.58
C LEU A 58 1.44 2.37 -0.79
N ALA A 59 1.34 1.06 -1.03
CA ALA A 59 1.72 0.46 -2.31
C ALA A 59 0.76 0.84 -3.45
N ASP A 60 -0.54 0.88 -3.19
CA ASP A 60 -1.54 1.32 -4.17
C ASP A 60 -1.34 2.79 -4.55
N ALA A 61 -1.12 3.64 -3.54
CA ALA A 61 -0.84 5.06 -3.73
C ALA A 61 0.49 5.32 -4.47
N ASP A 62 1.55 4.57 -4.16
CA ASP A 62 2.82 4.68 -4.88
C ASP A 62 2.70 4.18 -6.32
N CYS A 63 1.97 3.09 -6.55
CA CYS A 63 1.67 2.60 -7.89
C CYS A 63 0.84 3.60 -8.71
N ALA A 64 -0.05 4.36 -8.08
CA ALA A 64 -0.83 5.41 -8.75
C ALA A 64 0.02 6.63 -9.15
N LEU A 65 1.09 6.92 -8.40
CA LEU A 65 2.03 8.03 -8.69
C LEU A 65 3.15 7.61 -9.65
N ALA A 66 3.54 6.34 -9.66
CA ALA A 66 4.35 5.74 -10.71
C ALA A 66 3.46 5.51 -11.95
N GLY A 67 3.31 6.53 -12.79
CA GLY A 67 2.56 6.44 -14.06
C GLY A 67 2.82 5.13 -14.82
N PRO A 68 1.83 4.66 -15.62
CA PRO A 68 1.64 3.26 -15.95
C PRO A 68 2.93 2.60 -16.41
N ILE A 69 3.49 1.73 -15.59
CA ILE A 69 4.39 0.71 -16.08
C ILE A 69 3.50 -0.17 -16.96
N PRO A 70 3.74 -0.27 -18.30
CA PRO A 70 2.97 -1.19 -19.11
C PRO A 70 3.11 -2.59 -18.48
N PRO A 71 2.01 -3.36 -18.34
CA PRO A 71 2.10 -4.69 -17.76
C PRO A 71 3.17 -5.48 -18.52
N PRO A 72 4.00 -6.30 -17.83
CA PRO A 72 4.86 -7.22 -18.54
C PRO A 72 3.93 -8.09 -19.36
N SER A 73 4.02 -7.96 -20.68
CA SER A 73 3.21 -8.65 -21.68
C SER A 73 2.86 -10.04 -21.16
N CYS A 74 1.62 -10.21 -20.68
CA CYS A 74 1.11 -11.53 -20.32
C CYS A 74 1.24 -12.32 -21.61
N GLN A 75 2.16 -13.26 -21.61
CA GLN A 75 2.46 -14.08 -22.76
C GLN A 75 1.15 -14.73 -23.19
N ASP A 76 0.62 -14.27 -24.33
CA ASP A 76 -0.39 -14.98 -25.11
C ASP A 76 0.27 -16.27 -25.60
N THR A 77 0.33 -17.25 -24.71
CA THR A 77 0.52 -18.64 -25.09
C THR A 77 -0.89 -19.16 -25.32
N GLY A 78 -1.44 -18.83 -26.49
CA GLY A 78 -2.85 -19.00 -26.81
C GLY A 78 -3.13 -19.44 -28.23
N LEU A 79 -2.57 -20.59 -28.61
CA LEU A 79 -3.05 -21.47 -29.71
C LEU A 79 -2.88 -20.97 -31.15
N SER A 80 -1.71 -21.32 -31.72
CA SER A 80 -1.60 -21.63 -33.14
C SER A 80 -2.49 -22.85 -33.46
N LEU A 81 -3.70 -22.61 -33.96
CA LEU A 81 -4.48 -23.64 -34.65
C LEU A 81 -4.29 -23.46 -36.15
N ALA A 82 -3.23 -24.08 -36.67
CA ALA A 82 -3.17 -24.42 -38.07
C ALA A 82 -4.25 -25.47 -38.35
N SER A 83 -5.16 -25.21 -39.28
CA SER A 83 -5.87 -26.25 -40.01
C SER A 83 -6.24 -25.76 -41.39
N HIS A 84 -5.88 -26.60 -42.35
CA HIS A 84 -6.06 -26.54 -43.80
C HIS A 84 -7.53 -26.47 -44.21
#